data_AF-A0A1L0CMQ6-F1
#
_entry.id   AF-A0A1L0CMQ6-F1
#
_cell.length_a   1.000
_cell.length_b   1.000
_cell.length_c   1.000
_cell.angle_alpha   90.00
_cell.angle_beta   90.00
_cell.angle_gamma   90.00
#
_symmetry.space_group_name_H-M   'P 1'
#
loop_
_entity.id
_entity.type
_entity.pdbx_description
1 polymer ?
#
loop_
_entity_poly.entity_id
_entity_poly.type
_entity_poly.pdbx_seq_one_letter_code
_entity_poly.pdbx_strand_id
1 'polypeptide(L)' 'MAAYLISYRNEDNELLTSETVFMRSLTMAKSSATSAASDMTDTITISDIGDKLLATKENGKWNDHCE' A
#
# COMPACT_ATOMS: atom_id res chain seq x y z
N MET A 1 4.92 -14.60 8.86
CA MET A 1 5.24 -13.52 7.90
C MET A 1 4.16 -13.56 6.84
N ALA A 2 3.60 -12.41 6.51
CA ALA A 2 2.61 -12.27 5.44
C ALA A 2 3.25 -11.48 4.28
N ALA A 3 2.76 -11.75 3.08
CA ALA A 3 3.21 -11.10 1.87
C ALA A 3 2.19 -10.02 1.50
N TYR A 4 2.67 -8.79 1.41
CA TYR A 4 1.87 -7.62 1.12
C TYR A 4 2.29 -7.05 -0.22
N LEU A 5 1.36 -6.95 -1.14
CA LEU A 5 1.52 -6.25 -2.41
C LEU A 5 1.17 -4.78 -2.20
N ILE A 6 2.17 -3.90 -2.29
CA ILE A 6 1.99 -2.46 -2.20
C ILE A 6 1.95 -1.90 -3.62
N SER A 7 0.91 -1.15 -3.94
CA SER A 7 0.73 -0.49 -5.23
C SER A 7 0.59 1.01 -5.02
N TYR A 8 1.38 1.78 -5.75
CA TYR A 8 1.45 3.23 -5.69
C TYR A 8 0.76 3.80 -6.92
N ARG A 9 -0.17 4.73 -6.71
CA ARG A 9 -0.93 5.37 -7.78
C ARG A 9 -0.81 6.88 -7.71
N ASN A 10 -0.87 7.51 -8.88
CA ASN A 10 -0.93 8.96 -9.01
C ASN A 10 -2.37 9.47 -8.87
N GLU A 11 -2.55 10.80 -8.92
CA GLU A 11 -3.85 11.50 -8.93
C GLU A 11 -4.79 11.03 -10.06
N ASP A 12 -4.25 10.65 -11.22
CA ASP A 12 -5.00 10.06 -12.33
C ASP A 12 -5.39 8.58 -12.11
N ASN A 13 -5.13 8.04 -10.91
CA ASN A 13 -5.29 6.63 -10.54
C ASN A 13 -4.45 5.67 -11.42
N GLU A 14 -3.42 6.19 -12.09
CA GLU A 14 -2.43 5.38 -12.81
C GLU A 14 -1.46 4.71 -11.85
N LEU A 15 -1.17 3.42 -12.09
CA LEU A 15 -0.18 2.67 -11.33
C LEU A 15 1.22 3.16 -11.67
N LEU A 16 1.86 3.84 -10.72
CA LEU A 16 3.24 4.29 -10.84
C LEU A 16 4.22 3.12 -10.64
N THR A 17 4.03 2.38 -9.55
CA THR A 17 4.88 1.24 -9.22
C THR A 17 4.15 0.29 -8.29
N SER A 18 4.65 -0.94 -8.21
CA SER A 18 4.19 -1.93 -7.24
C SER A 18 5.37 -2.75 -6.73
N GLU A 19 5.32 -3.11 -5.46
CA GLU A 19 6.33 -3.92 -4.80
C GLU A 19 5.68 -4.96 -3.91
N THR A 20 6.30 -6.14 -3.79
CA THR A 20 5.85 -7.17 -2.85
C THR A 20 6.81 -7.21 -1.67
N VAL A 21 6.28 -6.96 -0.47
CA VAL A 21 7.06 -6.95 0.77
C VAL A 21 6.62 -8.07 1.71
N PHE A 22 7.58 -8.71 2.37
CA PHE A 22 7.33 -9.76 3.34
C PHE A 22 7.53 -9.20 4.75
N MET A 23 6.43 -8.86 5.42
CA MET A 23 6.44 -8.17 6.70
C MET A 23 5.76 -8.99 7.80
N ARG A 24 6.05 -8.67 9.06
CA ARG A 24 5.41 -9.34 10.21
C ARG A 24 3.96 -8.91 10.41
N SER A 25 3.63 -7.65 10.11
CA SER A 25 2.31 -7.06 10.33
C SER A 25 1.98 -5.99 9.28
N LEU A 26 0.69 -5.74 9.04
CA LEU A 26 0.22 -4.70 8.13
C LEU A 26 0.74 -3.31 8.51
N THR A 27 0.87 -3.02 9.81
CA THR A 27 1.45 -1.76 10.31
C THR A 27 2.88 -1.52 9.81
N MET A 28 3.70 -2.58 9.75
CA MET A 28 5.06 -2.47 9.21
C MET A 28 5.04 -2.26 7.70
N ALA A 29 4.14 -2.94 6.98
CA ALA A 29 3.95 -2.72 5.55
C ALA A 29 3.52 -1.27 5.26
N LYS A 30 2.58 -0.70 6.02
CA LYS A 30 2.17 0.72 5.93
C LYS A 30 3.32 1.70 6.15
N SER A 31 4.17 1.43 7.14
CA SER A 31 5.34 2.26 7.42
C SER A 31 6.34 2.19 6.26
N SER A 32 6.65 0.99 5.78
CA SER A 32 7.53 0.79 4.62
C SER A 32 6.98 1.47 3.38
N ALA A 33 5.68 1.27 3.10
CA ALA A 33 4.95 1.89 2.02
C ALA A 33 5.05 3.42 2.06
N THR A 34 4.85 4.01 3.23
CA THR A 34 4.95 5.47 3.42
C THR A 34 6.37 5.98 3.19
N SER A 35 7.39 5.23 3.60
CA SER A 35 8.79 5.62 3.37
C SER A 35 9.23 5.45 1.91
N ALA A 36 8.65 4.51 1.18
CA ALA A 36 8.95 4.26 -0.23
C ALA A 36 8.09 5.10 -1.20
N ALA A 37 7.01 5.72 -0.71
CA ALA A 37 6.18 6.62 -1.51
C ALA A 37 6.99 7.84 -1.98
N SER A 38 6.93 8.11 -3.27
CA SER A 38 7.53 9.31 -3.86
C SER A 38 6.55 10.50 -3.75
N ASP A 39 7.04 11.73 -3.91
CA ASP A 39 6.19 12.96 -3.92
C ASP A 39 5.04 12.91 -4.94
N MET A 40 5.20 12.15 -6.03
CA MET A 40 4.16 11.92 -7.05
C MET A 40 3.14 10.85 -6.68
N THR A 41 3.27 10.21 -5.50
CA THR A 41 2.31 9.20 -5.05
C THR A 41 1.16 9.87 -4.33
N ASP A 42 -0.02 9.83 -4.94
CA ASP A 42 -1.25 10.31 -4.30
C ASP A 42 -1.88 9.22 -3.42
N THR A 43 -2.00 8.02 -3.98
CA THR A 43 -2.70 6.90 -3.34
C THR A 43 -1.80 5.67 -3.20
N ILE A 44 -1.81 5.06 -2.02
CA ILE A 44 -1.09 3.79 -1.77
C ILE A 44 -2.11 2.72 -1.42
N THR A 45 -2.05 1.59 -2.09
CA THR A 45 -2.89 0.42 -1.79
C THR A 45 -2.02 -0.72 -1.32
N ILE A 46 -2.44 -1.40 -0.27
CA ILE A 46 -1.80 -2.60 0.26
C ILE A 46 -2.81 -3.73 0.13
N SER A 47 -2.45 -4.74 -0.65
CA SER A 47 -3.20 -5.96 -0.86
C SER A 47 -2.42 -7.17 -0.35
N ASP A 48 -3.11 -8.27 -0.07
CA ASP A 48 -2.49 -9.58 0.12
C ASP A 48 -2.08 -10.19 -1.24
N ILE A 49 -1.31 -11.28 -1.23
CA ILE A 49 -0.96 -12.03 -2.44
C ILE A 49 -2.19 -12.57 -3.20
N GLY A 50 -3.33 -12.70 -2.54
CA GLY A 50 -4.61 -13.06 -3.16
C GLY A 50 -5.39 -11.89 -3.76
N ASP A 51 -4.76 -10.74 -3.96
CA ASP A 51 -5.40 -9.50 -4.45
C ASP A 51 -6.46 -8.92 -3.48
N LYS A 52 -6.53 -9.43 -2.25
CA LYS A 52 -7.43 -8.88 -1.21
C LYS A 52 -6.88 -7.56 -0.72
N LEU A 53 -7.60 -6.46 -0.95
CA LEU A 53 -7.26 -5.15 -0.43
C LEU A 53 -7.31 -5.16 1.11
N LEU A 54 -6.20 -4.81 1.76
CA LEU A 54 -6.07 -4.80 3.22
C LEU A 54 -6.07 -3.39 3.78
N ALA A 55 -5.43 -2.45 3.10
CA ALA A 55 -5.41 -1.05 3.50
C ALA A 55 -5.16 -0.13 2.31
N THR A 56 -5.68 1.09 2.40
CA THR A 56 -5.48 2.15 1.41
C THR A 56 -5.05 3.41 2.11
N LYS A 57 -4.06 4.12 1.59
CA LYS A 57 -3.66 5.44 2.04
C LYS A 57 -4.08 6.44 0.98
N GLU A 58 -4.94 7.37 1.36
CA GLU A 58 -5.39 8.46 0.50
C GLU A 58 -5.32 9.75 1.31
N ASN A 59 -4.81 10.82 0.71
CA ASN A 59 -4.69 12.14 1.34
C ASN A 59 -4.01 12.10 2.74
N GLY A 60 -2.96 11.28 2.86
CA GLY A 60 -2.18 11.11 4.08
C GLY A 60 -2.81 10.24 5.17
N LYS A 61 -4.03 9.72 4.99
CA LYS A 61 -4.73 8.88 5.97
C LYS A 61 -4.82 7.43 5.51
N TRP A 62 -4.55 6.50 6.42
CA TRP A 62 -4.75 5.07 6.18
C TRP A 62 -6.19 4.66 6.51
N ASN A 63 -6.86 4.04 5.56
CA ASN A 63 -8.10 3.31 5.71
C ASN A 63 -7.81 1.82 5.71
N ASP A 64 -8.08 1.15 6.82
CA ASP A 64 -7.98 -0.30 6.95
C ASP A 64 -9.26 -0.95 6.42
N HIS A 65 -9.11 -1.91 5.50
CA HIS A 65 -10.19 -2.73 4.96
C HIS A 65 -10.24 -4.11 5.62
N CYS A 66 -10.01 -4.14 6.94
CA CYS A 66 -10.02 -5.38 7.71
C CYS A 66 -11.47 -5.91 7.84
N GLU A 67 -11.90 -6.71 6.85
CA GLU A 67 -13.03 -7.64 6.98
C GLU A 67 -12.61 -8.91 7.73
#